data_AF-A0A6I5H3W3-F1
#
_entry.id   AF-A0A6I5H3W3-F1
#
_cell.length_a   1.000
_cell.length_b   1.000
_cell.length_c   1.000
_cell.angle_alpha   90.00
_cell.angle_beta   90.00
_cell.angle_gamma   90.00
#
_symmetry.space_group_name_H-M   'P 1'
#
loop_
_entity.id
_entity.type
_entity.pdbx_description
1 polymer ?
#
loop_
_entity_poly.entity_id
_entity_poly.type
_entity_poly.pdbx_seq_one_letter_code
_entity_poly.pdbx_strand_id
1 'polypeptide(L)'
;MSAAAAALGAVPAQAVPDTGTRAEVDRLYLEAEKATQAYDKADEHAGELRQEIRTAQDHIARQQQRVNDLRGQLGSLAGAQYRAGGIDPAVALLFSADPDEYLDKASTLDRIGARQAVRLKELQATMRELAQERARAA
;
A
#
# COMPACT_ATOMS: atom_id res chain seq x y z
N MET A 1 -87.54 -6.45 -43.09
CA MET A 1 -86.62 -6.33 -41.94
C MET A 1 -85.22 -6.18 -42.48
N SER A 2 -84.61 -5.00 -42.27
CA SER A 2 -83.29 -4.62 -42.78
C SER A 2 -82.16 -5.25 -42.00
N ALA A 3 -81.13 -5.73 -42.69
CA ALA A 3 -79.80 -5.98 -42.13
C ALA A 3 -78.79 -5.12 -42.89
N ALA A 4 -78.31 -4.06 -42.25
CA ALA A 4 -77.27 -3.19 -42.80
C ALA A 4 -75.89 -3.79 -42.46
N ALA A 5 -75.21 -4.32 -43.48
CA ALA A 5 -73.82 -4.75 -43.36
C ALA A 5 -72.90 -3.52 -43.39
N ALA A 6 -72.39 -3.12 -42.22
CA ALA A 6 -71.35 -2.11 -42.11
C ALA A 6 -70.01 -2.73 -42.56
N ALA A 7 -69.69 -2.60 -43.85
CA ALA A 7 -68.35 -2.85 -44.34
C ALA A 7 -67.43 -1.73 -43.84
N LEU A 8 -66.79 -1.96 -42.70
CA LEU A 8 -65.64 -1.19 -42.24
C LEU A 8 -64.50 -1.43 -43.23
N GLY A 9 -64.43 -0.58 -44.26
CA GLY A 9 -63.27 -0.50 -45.14
C GLY A 9 -62.05 -0.14 -44.30
N ALA A 10 -61.15 -1.11 -44.10
CA ALA A 10 -59.83 -0.85 -43.54
C ALA A 10 -59.09 0.07 -44.51
N VAL A 11 -59.02 1.35 -44.19
CA VAL A 11 -58.10 2.28 -44.85
C VAL A 11 -56.70 1.79 -44.52
N PRO A 12 -55.83 1.50 -45.50
CA PRO A 12 -54.45 1.20 -45.19
C PRO A 12 -53.86 2.46 -44.55
N ALA A 13 -53.58 2.40 -43.26
CA ALA A 13 -52.77 3.42 -42.60
C ALA A 13 -51.34 3.25 -43.14
N GLN A 14 -51.00 3.97 -44.21
CA GLN A 14 -49.61 4.17 -44.57
C GLN A 14 -48.97 5.00 -43.45
N ALA A 15 -48.31 4.31 -42.51
CA ALA A 15 -47.37 4.94 -41.59
C ALA A 15 -46.20 5.44 -42.44
N VAL A 16 -46.15 6.76 -42.67
CA VAL A 16 -44.96 7.41 -43.20
C VAL A 16 -43.83 7.11 -42.20
N PRO A 17 -42.67 6.58 -42.63
CA PRO A 17 -41.60 6.31 -41.69
C PRO A 17 -41.16 7.64 -41.08
N ASP A 18 -41.40 7.82 -39.78
CA ASP A 18 -40.88 8.98 -39.07
C ASP A 18 -39.37 8.80 -38.91
N THR A 19 -38.63 9.48 -39.79
CA THR A 19 -37.16 9.47 -39.79
C THR A 19 -36.59 10.22 -38.60
N GLY A 20 -37.36 11.13 -37.99
CA GLY A 20 -36.95 11.90 -36.80
C GLY A 20 -36.76 11.01 -35.58
N THR A 21 -37.73 10.13 -35.28
CA THR A 21 -37.62 9.20 -34.15
C THR A 21 -36.39 8.27 -34.27
N ARG A 22 -36.05 7.79 -35.47
CA ARG A 22 -34.86 6.94 -35.66
C ARG A 22 -33.56 7.70 -35.38
N ALA A 23 -33.42 8.91 -35.91
CA ALA A 23 -32.24 9.74 -35.69
C ALA A 23 -32.03 10.09 -34.21
N GLU A 24 -33.13 10.30 -33.46
CA GLU A 24 -33.06 10.55 -32.02
C GLU A 24 -32.63 9.30 -31.24
N VAL A 25 -33.15 8.13 -31.58
CA VAL A 25 -32.72 6.85 -30.98
C VAL A 25 -31.24 6.59 -31.25
N ASP A 26 -30.76 6.79 -32.48
CA ASP A 26 -29.35 6.63 -32.83
C ASP A 26 -28.46 7.60 -32.02
N ARG A 27 -28.93 8.85 -31.83
CA ARG A 27 -28.24 9.84 -30.99
C ARG A 27 -28.13 9.38 -29.54
N LEU A 28 -29.22 8.86 -28.98
CA LEU A 28 -29.26 8.35 -27.60
C LEU A 28 -28.36 7.12 -27.43
N TYR A 29 -28.29 6.22 -28.41
CA TYR A 29 -27.34 5.10 -28.38
C TYR A 29 -25.89 5.58 -28.38
N LEU A 30 -25.56 6.54 -29.24
CA LEU A 30 -24.22 7.16 -29.26
C LEU A 30 -23.87 7.86 -27.95
N GLU A 31 -24.82 8.53 -27.31
CA GLU A 31 -24.63 9.15 -25.99
C GLU A 31 -24.41 8.09 -24.90
N ALA A 32 -25.19 7.00 -24.92
CA ALA A 32 -25.06 5.89 -23.98
C ALA A 32 -23.72 5.15 -24.13
N GLU A 33 -23.26 4.91 -25.36
CA GLU A 33 -21.96 4.31 -25.64
C GLU A 33 -20.82 5.17 -25.11
N LYS A 34 -20.86 6.48 -25.36
CA LYS A 34 -19.85 7.42 -24.84
C LYS A 34 -19.84 7.44 -23.31
N ALA A 35 -21.01 7.45 -22.68
CA ALA A 35 -21.13 7.42 -21.23
C ALA A 35 -20.56 6.12 -20.64
N THR A 36 -20.86 4.98 -21.26
CA THR A 36 -20.35 3.66 -20.85
C THR A 36 -18.83 3.59 -20.99
N GLN A 37 -18.28 4.03 -22.12
CA GLN A 37 -16.82 4.07 -22.31
C GLN A 37 -16.11 5.00 -21.32
N ALA A 38 -16.73 6.12 -20.96
CA ALA A 38 -16.18 7.02 -19.94
C ALA A 38 -16.19 6.38 -18.56
N TYR A 39 -17.27 5.66 -18.21
CA TYR A 39 -17.37 4.88 -16.98
C TYR A 39 -16.33 3.77 -16.92
N ASP A 40 -16.20 2.96 -17.97
CA ASP A 40 -15.25 1.84 -18.01
C ASP A 40 -13.81 2.32 -17.80
N LYS A 41 -13.43 3.43 -18.46
CA LYS A 41 -12.11 4.07 -18.25
C LYS A 41 -11.91 4.56 -16.82
N ALA A 42 -12.95 5.13 -16.22
CA ALA A 42 -12.87 5.60 -14.83
C ALA A 42 -12.77 4.43 -13.84
N ASP A 43 -13.48 3.33 -14.08
CA ASP A 43 -13.41 2.12 -13.24
C ASP A 43 -12.05 1.43 -13.37
N GLU A 44 -11.51 1.33 -14.58
CA GLU A 44 -10.14 0.82 -14.82
C GLU A 44 -9.11 1.66 -14.05
N HIS A 45 -9.15 2.98 -14.19
CA HIS A 45 -8.24 3.88 -13.48
C HIS A 45 -8.41 3.79 -11.95
N ALA A 46 -9.65 3.67 -11.45
CA ALA A 46 -9.90 3.45 -10.04
C ALA A 46 -9.33 2.10 -9.56
N GLY A 47 -9.40 1.06 -10.40
CA GLY A 47 -8.79 -0.24 -10.15
C GLY A 47 -7.26 -0.16 -10.00
N GLU A 48 -6.60 0.55 -10.90
CA GLU A 48 -5.15 0.82 -10.85
C GLU A 48 -4.76 1.55 -9.56
N LEU A 49 -5.44 2.66 -9.23
CA LEU A 49 -5.18 3.43 -8.01
C LEU A 49 -5.37 2.58 -6.74
N ARG A 50 -6.40 1.72 -6.70
CA ARG A 50 -6.60 0.79 -5.57
C ARG A 50 -5.46 -0.23 -5.45
N GLN A 51 -4.85 -0.65 -6.55
CA GLN A 51 -3.70 -1.56 -6.55
C GLN A 51 -2.43 -0.84 -6.07
N GLU A 52 -2.21 0.40 -6.50
CA GLU A 52 -1.10 1.24 -6.04
C GLU A 52 -1.19 1.49 -4.53
N ILE A 53 -2.36 1.85 -4.02
CA ILE A 53 -2.61 2.04 -2.59
C ILE A 53 -2.29 0.78 -1.80
N ARG A 54 -2.77 -0.39 -2.24
CA ARG A 54 -2.46 -1.67 -1.57
C ARG A 54 -0.96 -1.96 -1.55
N THR A 55 -0.28 -1.72 -2.67
CA THR A 55 1.17 -1.90 -2.77
C THR A 55 1.94 -0.97 -1.82
N ALA A 56 1.52 0.29 -1.70
CA ALA A 56 2.10 1.25 -0.78
C ALA A 56 1.86 0.87 0.69
N GLN A 57 0.64 0.46 1.03
CA GLN A 57 0.29 -0.02 2.38
C GLN A 57 1.12 -1.25 2.78
N ASP A 58 1.28 -2.21 1.87
CA ASP A 58 2.10 -3.40 2.09
C ASP A 58 3.58 -3.05 2.30
N HIS A 59 4.09 -2.05 1.56
CA HIS A 59 5.45 -1.56 1.74
C HIS A 59 5.66 -0.92 3.12
N ILE A 60 4.74 -0.03 3.53
CA ILE A 60 4.73 0.61 4.85
C ILE A 60 4.67 -0.45 5.96
N ALA A 61 3.86 -1.48 5.81
CA ALA A 61 3.75 -2.57 6.79
C ALA A 61 5.08 -3.33 6.94
N ARG A 62 5.75 -3.67 5.83
CA ARG A 62 7.06 -4.33 5.87
C ARG A 62 8.14 -3.46 6.50
N GLN A 63 8.17 -2.16 6.21
CA GLN A 63 9.11 -1.24 6.85
C GLN A 63 8.86 -1.12 8.35
N GLN A 64 7.59 -1.03 8.77
CA GLN A 64 7.23 -1.02 10.19
C GLN A 64 7.67 -2.31 10.90
N GLN A 65 7.54 -3.46 10.24
CA GLN A 65 8.04 -4.72 10.78
C GLN A 65 9.56 -4.70 10.94
N ARG A 66 10.30 -4.21 9.93
CA ARG A 66 11.77 -4.07 10.02
C ARG A 66 12.21 -3.16 11.17
N VAL A 67 11.49 -2.05 11.41
CA VAL A 67 11.72 -1.20 12.59
C VAL A 67 11.52 -1.98 13.88
N ASN A 68 10.46 -2.77 13.99
CA ASN A 68 10.17 -3.58 15.18
C ASN A 68 11.27 -4.62 15.42
N ASP A 69 11.73 -5.31 14.37
CA ASP A 69 12.79 -6.32 14.47
C ASP A 69 14.12 -5.71 14.93
N LEU A 70 14.52 -4.56 14.33
CA LEU A 70 15.72 -3.83 14.74
C LEU A 70 15.64 -3.35 16.20
N ARG A 71 14.47 -2.85 16.62
CA ARG A 71 14.24 -2.45 18.02
C ARG A 71 14.32 -3.66 18.97
N GLY A 72 13.80 -4.81 18.57
CA GLY A 72 13.90 -6.06 19.33
C GLY A 72 15.35 -6.50 19.55
N GLN A 73 16.15 -6.51 18.48
CA GLN A 73 17.58 -6.88 18.54
C GLN A 73 18.41 -5.92 19.40
N LEU A 74 18.15 -4.61 19.29
CA LEU A 74 18.83 -3.62 20.13
C LEU A 74 18.36 -3.70 21.59
N GLY A 75 17.07 -3.95 21.82
CA GLY A 75 16.48 -4.10 23.14
C GLY A 75 16.97 -5.34 23.90
N SER A 76 17.17 -6.48 23.24
CA SER A 76 17.66 -7.70 23.89
C SER A 76 19.06 -7.53 24.47
N LEU A 77 19.91 -6.77 23.78
CA LEU A 77 21.24 -6.41 24.25
C LEU A 77 21.18 -5.45 25.45
N ALA A 78 20.41 -4.36 25.34
CA ALA A 78 20.24 -3.42 26.45
C ALA A 78 19.70 -4.14 27.70
N GLY A 79 18.77 -5.07 27.51
CA GLY A 79 18.26 -5.93 28.57
C GLY A 79 19.33 -6.87 29.17
N ALA A 80 20.26 -7.39 28.36
CA ALA A 80 21.38 -8.18 28.86
C ALA A 80 22.35 -7.33 29.71
N GLN A 81 22.64 -6.10 29.29
CA GLN A 81 23.46 -5.15 30.06
C GLN A 81 22.79 -4.76 31.39
N TYR A 82 21.48 -4.52 31.38
CA TYR A 82 20.72 -4.25 32.60
C TYR A 82 20.75 -5.43 33.59
N ARG A 83 20.52 -6.66 33.10
CA ARG A 83 20.57 -7.89 33.94
C ARG A 83 21.97 -8.21 34.48
N ALA A 84 23.02 -7.76 33.80
CA ALA A 84 24.40 -7.88 34.30
C ALA A 84 24.70 -6.96 35.50
N GLY A 85 23.70 -6.23 36.02
CA GLY A 85 23.84 -5.41 37.22
C GLY A 85 24.36 -3.99 36.96
N GLY A 86 24.38 -3.55 35.69
CA GLY A 86 24.81 -2.20 35.32
C GLY A 86 26.32 -1.98 35.29
N ILE A 87 27.13 -3.02 35.51
CA ILE A 87 28.57 -2.93 35.25
C ILE A 87 28.77 -2.95 33.74
N ASP A 88 29.29 -1.83 33.21
CA ASP A 88 29.63 -1.72 31.80
C ASP A 88 30.66 -2.81 31.43
N PRO A 89 30.49 -3.55 30.32
CA PRO A 89 31.47 -4.53 29.87
C PRO A 89 32.90 -3.97 29.78
N ALA A 90 33.06 -2.68 29.45
CA ALA A 90 34.35 -2.00 29.45
C ALA A 90 34.92 -1.82 30.87
N VAL A 91 34.06 -1.60 31.87
CA VAL A 91 34.47 -1.60 33.29
C VAL A 91 34.85 -3.02 33.74
N ALA A 92 34.14 -4.06 33.27
CA ALA A 92 34.53 -5.44 33.55
C ALA A 92 35.89 -5.81 32.92
N LEU A 93 36.23 -5.26 31.75
CA LEU A 93 37.54 -5.45 31.09
C LEU A 93 38.70 -4.88 31.92
N LEU A 94 38.50 -3.74 32.60
CA LEU A 94 39.50 -3.13 33.48
C LEU A 94 39.94 -4.03 34.65
N PHE A 95 39.10 -5.01 35.03
CA PHE A 95 39.39 -5.98 36.08
C PHE A 95 39.95 -7.31 35.56
N SER A 96 40.25 -7.43 34.26
CA SER A 96 40.90 -8.62 33.70
C SER A 96 42.30 -8.79 34.29
N ALA A 97 42.57 -9.96 34.86
CA ALA A 97 43.87 -10.28 35.46
C ALA A 97 44.91 -10.70 34.41
N ASP A 98 44.47 -11.15 33.23
CA ASP A 98 45.30 -11.68 32.15
C ASP A 98 45.28 -10.72 30.92
N PRO A 99 46.46 -10.30 30.41
CA PRO A 99 46.56 -9.45 29.22
C PRO A 99 45.99 -10.06 27.93
N ASP A 100 46.12 -11.37 27.72
CA ASP A 100 45.63 -12.04 26.52
C ASP A 100 44.09 -12.15 26.58
N GLU A 101 43.55 -12.48 27.75
CA GLU A 101 42.10 -12.49 28.00
C GLU A 101 41.48 -11.10 27.82
N TYR A 102 42.20 -10.05 28.24
CA TYR A 102 41.78 -8.67 28.02
C TYR A 102 41.67 -8.33 26.53
N LEU A 103 42.70 -8.63 25.74
CA LEU A 103 42.74 -8.29 24.31
C LEU A 103 41.66 -9.02 23.52
N ASP A 104 41.42 -10.30 23.82
CA ASP A 104 40.37 -11.08 23.15
C ASP A 104 38.97 -10.51 23.44
N LYS A 105 38.66 -10.26 24.71
CA LYS A 105 37.37 -9.68 25.11
C LYS A 105 37.20 -8.25 24.59
N ALA A 106 38.26 -7.44 24.59
CA ALA A 106 38.23 -6.08 24.03
C ALA A 106 37.93 -6.10 22.52
N SER A 107 38.59 -6.99 21.77
CA SER A 107 38.33 -7.14 20.32
C SER A 107 36.90 -7.60 20.03
N THR A 108 36.35 -8.47 20.88
CA THR A 108 34.97 -8.95 20.78
C THR A 108 33.98 -7.83 21.09
N LEU A 109 34.23 -7.04 22.14
CA LEU A 109 33.40 -5.91 22.52
C LEU A 109 33.38 -4.82 21.44
N ASP A 110 34.53 -4.51 20.85
CA ASP A 110 34.64 -3.55 19.74
C ASP A 110 33.81 -4.00 18.52
N ARG A 111 33.96 -5.26 18.10
CA ARG A 111 33.15 -5.84 17.00
C ARG A 111 31.65 -5.79 17.29
N ILE A 112 31.27 -6.05 18.54
CA ILE A 112 29.87 -5.96 18.98
C ILE A 112 29.38 -4.51 18.89
N GLY A 113 30.16 -3.54 19.39
CA GLY A 113 29.86 -2.12 19.34
C GLY A 113 29.72 -1.60 17.90
N ALA A 114 30.67 -1.93 17.03
CA ALA A 114 30.62 -1.56 15.62
C ALA A 114 29.34 -2.07 14.93
N ARG A 115 28.94 -3.33 15.17
CA ARG A 115 27.68 -3.89 14.64
C ARG A 115 26.44 -3.18 15.18
N GLN A 116 26.45 -2.78 16.45
CA GLN A 116 25.33 -2.03 17.04
C GLN A 116 25.21 -0.63 16.45
N ALA A 117 26.33 0.07 16.24
CA ALA A 117 26.35 1.38 15.61
C ALA A 117 25.76 1.32 14.19
N VAL A 118 26.11 0.29 13.42
CA VAL A 118 25.51 0.04 12.10
C VAL A 118 24.01 -0.19 12.19
N ARG A 119 23.54 -1.07 13.08
CA ARG A 119 22.10 -1.34 13.27
C ARG A 119 21.32 -0.11 13.75
N LEU A 120 21.90 0.71 14.61
CA LEU A 120 21.27 1.96 15.06
C LEU A 120 21.13 2.95 13.91
N LYS A 121 22.16 3.09 13.08
CA LYS A 121 22.12 3.93 11.88
C LYS A 121 21.07 3.43 10.89
N GLU A 122 20.96 2.11 10.71
CA GLU A 122 19.92 1.48 9.89
C GLU A 122 18.52 1.78 10.45
N LEU A 123 18.29 1.57 11.75
CA LEU A 123 17.02 1.89 12.40
C LEU A 123 16.62 3.36 12.19
N GLN A 124 17.56 4.28 12.40
CA GLN A 124 17.32 5.71 12.17
C GLN A 124 16.97 6.02 10.72
N ALA A 125 17.62 5.36 9.75
CA ALA A 125 17.30 5.52 8.34
C ALA A 125 15.90 4.99 8.02
N THR A 126 15.58 3.75 8.41
CA THR A 126 14.27 3.14 8.16
C THR A 126 13.14 3.92 8.83
N MET A 127 13.35 4.46 10.04
CA MET A 127 12.34 5.32 10.69
C MET A 127 12.08 6.62 9.92
N ARG A 128 13.13 7.24 9.34
CA ARG A 128 12.96 8.43 8.51
C ARG A 128 12.23 8.11 7.21
N GLU A 129 12.61 7.03 6.54
CA GLU A 129 11.94 6.56 5.32
C GLU A 129 10.46 6.28 5.57
N LEU A 130 10.15 5.51 6.61
CA LEU A 130 8.78 5.19 7.00
C LEU A 130 7.95 6.44 7.31
N ALA A 131 8.53 7.44 7.98
CA ALA A 131 7.86 8.70 8.26
C ALA A 131 7.55 9.47 6.97
N GLN A 132 8.49 9.49 6.01
CA GLN A 132 8.28 10.15 4.72
C GLN A 132 7.22 9.44 3.88
N GLU A 133 7.21 8.11 3.85
CA GLU A 133 6.21 7.33 3.11
C GLU A 133 4.81 7.52 3.67
N ARG A 134 4.66 7.49 5.00
CA ARG A 134 3.37 7.79 5.64
C ARG A 134 2.87 9.20 5.36
N ALA A 135 3.78 10.18 5.30
CA ALA A 135 3.41 11.56 4.99
C ALA A 135 2.98 11.73 3.51
N ARG A 136 3.53 10.93 2.58
CA ARG A 136 3.12 10.94 1.17
C ARG A 136 1.80 10.19 0.92
N ALA A 137 1.45 9.26 1.79
CA ALA A 137 0.24 8.45 1.70
C ALA A 137 -0.97 9.04 2.46
N ALA A 138 -0.78 10.14 3.22
CA ALA A 138 -1.80 10.87 3.96
C ALA A 138 -2.35 12.04 3.14
#